data_AF-A0A7C0UE58-F1
#
_entry.id   AF-A0A7C0UE58-F1
#
_cell.length_a   1.000
_cell.length_b   1.000
_cell.length_c   1.000
_cell.angle_alpha   90.00
_cell.angle_beta   90.00
_cell.angle_gamma   90.00
#
_symmetry.space_group_name_H-M   'P 1'
#
loop_
_entity.id
_entity.type
_entity.pdbx_description
1 polymer ?
#
loop_
_entity_poly.entity_id
_entity_poly.type
_entity_poly.pdbx_seq_one_letter_code
_entity_poly.pdbx_strand_id
1 'polypeptide(L)' 'HFFRQRCCNRAQWEIRHMSEEMLKLVKDTAPTIFSKAGPGCLYAPCPEGDYSCGKIKDVRNKYGIKSK' A
#
# COMPACT_ATOMS: atom_id res chain seq x y z
N HIS A 1 4.87 -5.26 7.99
CA HIS A 1 4.21 -6.51 7.56
C HIS A 1 2.74 -6.29 7.20
N PHE A 2 1.88 -5.91 8.17
CA PHE A 2 0.42 -5.75 7.98
C PHE A 2 0.01 -4.92 6.74
N PHE A 3 0.45 -3.65 6.66
CA PHE A 3 0.09 -2.76 5.54
C PHE A 3 0.51 -3.29 4.16
N ARG A 4 1.60 -4.06 4.07
CA ARG A 4 2.06 -4.62 2.80
C ARG A 4 1.05 -5.58 2.18
N GLN A 5 0.38 -6.38 3.03
CA GLN A 5 -0.61 -7.36 2.60
C GLN A 5 -2.01 -6.75 2.54
N ARG A 6 -2.41 -6.02 3.59
CA ARG A 6 -3.80 -5.59 3.75
C ARG A 6 -4.15 -4.37 2.92
N CYS A 7 -3.19 -3.54 2.55
CA CYS A 7 -3.40 -2.50 1.55
C CYS A 7 -3.27 -3.01 0.10
N CYS A 8 -3.02 -4.31 -0.12
CA CYS A 8 -2.96 -4.87 -1.47
C CYS A 8 -4.35 -4.87 -2.11
N ASN A 9 -4.43 -4.62 -3.42
CA ASN A 9 -5.69 -4.64 -4.15
C ASN A 9 -6.34 -6.03 -4.25
N ARG A 10 -5.60 -7.09 -3.94
CA ARG A 10 -6.13 -8.46 -3.85
C ARG A 10 -6.74 -8.79 -2.50
N ALA A 11 -6.46 -8.00 -1.47
CA ALA A 11 -7.11 -8.16 -0.19
C ALA A 11 -8.60 -7.80 -0.31
N GLN A 12 -9.43 -8.43 0.53
CA GLN A 12 -10.86 -8.13 0.60
C GLN A 12 -11.06 -6.63 0.84
N TRP A 13 -12.05 -6.04 0.16
CA TRP A 13 -12.18 -4.58 0.10
C TRP A 13 -12.38 -3.95 1.49
N GLU A 14 -13.05 -4.64 2.41
CA GLU A 14 -13.30 -4.19 3.79
C GLU A 14 -12.01 -4.02 4.57
N ILE A 15 -11.16 -5.06 4.61
CA ILE A 15 -9.89 -5.00 5.33
C ILE A 15 -8.92 -4.01 4.67
N ARG A 16 -9.00 -3.85 3.34
CA ARG A 16 -8.22 -2.83 2.62
C ARG A 16 -8.62 -1.42 3.05
N HIS A 17 -9.93 -1.13 3.08
CA HIS A 17 -10.43 0.17 3.51
C HIS A 17 -10.03 0.47 4.96
N MET A 18 -10.24 -0.48 5.88
CA MET A 18 -9.80 -0.33 7.27
C MET A 18 -8.28 -0.08 7.38
N SER A 19 -7.48 -0.82 6.61
CA SER A 19 -6.02 -0.66 6.63
C SER A 19 -5.56 0.68 6.07
N GLU A 20 -6.29 1.26 5.12
CA GLU A 20 -6.03 2.60 4.58
C GLU A 20 -6.30 3.68 5.62
N GLU A 21 -7.39 3.57 6.39
CA GLU A 21 -7.67 4.49 7.49
C GLU A 21 -6.62 4.37 8.61
N MET A 22 -6.25 3.14 8.99
CA MET A 22 -5.15 2.90 9.93
C MET A 22 -3.84 3.53 9.43
N LEU A 23 -3.56 3.41 8.13
CA LEU A 23 -2.33 3.95 7.55
C LEU A 23 -2.27 5.49 7.64
N LYS A 24 -3.40 6.17 7.47
CA LYS A 24 -3.48 7.64 7.62
C LYS A 24 -3.12 8.05 9.06
N LEU A 25 -3.72 7.39 10.05
CA LEU A 25 -3.48 7.68 11.47
C LEU A 25 -2.02 7.46 11.86
N VAL A 26 -1.44 6.30 11.49
CA VAL A 26 -0.05 5.99 11.87
C VAL A 26 0.98 6.87 11.16
N LYS A 27 0.69 7.35 9.95
CA LYS A 27 1.55 8.30 9.24
C LYS A 27 1.58 9.66 9.92
N ASP A 28 0.48 10.08 10.51
CA ASP A 28 0.40 11.30 11.31
C ASP A 28 1.11 11.12 12.67
N THR A 29 0.83 10.02 13.37
CA THR A 29 1.41 9.76 14.70
C THR A 29 2.92 9.47 14.66
N ALA A 30 3.40 8.73 13.65
CA ALA A 30 4.80 8.29 13.57
C ALA A 30 5.32 8.32 12.11
N PRO A 31 5.48 9.53 11.53
CA PRO A 31 5.82 9.72 10.11
C PRO A 31 7.16 9.08 9.74
N THR A 32 8.17 9.14 10.60
CA THR A 32 9.50 8.57 10.32
C THR A 32 9.42 7.06 10.12
N ILE A 33 8.67 6.36 10.97
CA ILE A 33 8.52 4.90 10.96
C ILE A 33 7.64 4.46 9.78
N PHE A 34 6.52 5.16 9.54
CA PHE A 34 5.52 4.79 8.54
C PHE A 34 5.64 5.52 7.21
N SER A 35 6.71 6.29 7.00
CA SER A 35 6.98 7.05 5.77
C SER A 35 6.84 6.20 4.50
N LYS A 36 7.35 4.97 4.55
CA LYS A 36 7.32 3.99 3.44
C LYS A 36 6.26 2.90 3.60
N ALA A 37 5.33 3.06 4.54
CA ALA A 37 4.28 2.09 4.77
C ALA A 37 3.18 2.17 3.69
N GLY A 38 2.68 1.00 3.28
CA GLY A 38 1.69 0.82 2.23
C GLY A 38 1.80 -0.58 1.62
N PRO A 39 1.11 -0.85 0.50
CA PRO A 39 1.20 -2.13 -0.22
C PRO A 39 2.61 -2.41 -0.72
N GLY A 40 2.97 -3.70 -0.83
CA GLY A 40 4.33 -4.12 -1.19
C GLY A 40 4.86 -3.57 -2.52
N CYS A 41 3.97 -3.24 -3.47
CA CYS A 41 4.32 -2.71 -4.78
C CYS A 41 4.57 -1.19 -4.84
N LEU A 42 4.55 -0.48 -3.70
CA LEU A 42 4.79 0.98 -3.64
C LEU A 42 6.17 1.36 -4.21
N TYR A 43 7.23 0.71 -3.73
CA TYR A 43 8.63 1.04 -4.07
C TYR A 43 9.38 -0.11 -4.76
N ALA A 44 8.69 -1.24 -4.97
CA ALA A 44 9.26 -2.45 -5.55
C ALA A 44 8.28 -3.04 -6.59
N PRO A 45 8.70 -4.04 -7.38
CA PRO A 45 7.78 -4.87 -8.15
C PRO A 45 6.70 -5.50 -7.26
N CYS A 46 5.60 -5.96 -7.86
CA CYS A 46 4.54 -6.59 -7.10
C CYS A 46 5.05 -7.91 -6.46
N PRO A 47 4.94 -8.08 -5.13
CA PRO A 47 5.40 -9.29 -4.47
C PRO A 47 4.60 -10.55 -4.86
N GLU A 48 3.43 -10.36 -5.47
CA GLU A 48 2.53 -11.44 -5.90
C GLU A 48 2.92 -12.05 -7.27
N GLY A 49 3.90 -11.47 -7.98
CA GLY A 49 4.38 -11.98 -9.27
C GLY A 49 3.26 -12.13 -10.29
N ASP A 50 3.03 -13.36 -10.77
CA ASP A 50 1.99 -13.73 -11.73
C ASP A 50 0.58 -13.41 -11.23
N TYR A 51 0.39 -13.39 -9.91
CA TYR A 51 -0.87 -12.98 -9.27
C TYR A 51 -0.92 -11.48 -9.00
N SER A 52 -0.19 -10.65 -9.74
CA SER A 52 -0.29 -9.20 -9.63
C SER A 52 -1.71 -8.73 -10.00
N CYS A 53 -2.20 -7.70 -9.30
CA CYS A 53 -3.47 -7.05 -9.67
C CYS A 53 -3.39 -6.24 -10.98
N GLY A 54 -2.23 -6.13 -11.62
CA GLY A 54 -1.99 -5.35 -12.85
C GLY A 54 -2.02 -3.82 -12.67
N LYS A 55 -2.52 -3.32 -11.54
CA LYS A 55 -2.79 -1.89 -11.28
C LYS A 55 -1.69 -1.17 -10.51
N ILE A 56 -0.42 -1.53 -10.73
CA ILE A 56 0.71 -0.97 -9.95
C ILE A 56 0.80 0.55 -10.12
N LYS A 57 0.58 1.06 -11.34
CA LYS A 57 0.59 2.50 -11.63
C LYS A 57 -0.48 3.25 -10.85
N ASP A 58 -1.70 2.73 -10.83
CA ASP A 58 -2.83 3.32 -10.09
C ASP A 58 -2.58 3.31 -8.58
N VAL A 59 -2.02 2.21 -8.06
CA VAL A 59 -1.66 2.10 -6.64
C VAL A 59 -0.63 3.16 -6.28
N ARG A 60 0.47 3.30 -7.04
CA ARG A 60 1.50 4.31 -6.75
C ARG A 60 0.94 5.73 -6.80
N ASN A 61 0.06 6.01 -7.76
CA ASN A 61 -0.64 7.29 -7.84
C ASN A 61 -1.53 7.54 -6.61
N LYS A 62 -2.32 6.55 -6.19
CA LYS A 62 -3.17 6.62 -4.99
C LYS A 62 -2.38 6.95 -3.73
N TYR A 63 -1.18 6.39 -3.57
CA TYR A 63 -0.32 6.65 -2.42
C TYR A 63 0.63 7.85 -2.59
N GLY A 64 0.46 8.65 -3.66
CA GLY A 64 1.22 9.90 -3.87
C GLY A 64 2.68 9.68 -4.27
N ILE A 65 3.05 8.49 -4.73
CA ILE A 65 4.41 8.19 -5.17
C ILE A 65 4.52 8.47 -6.66
N LYS A 66 5.22 9.55 -7.00
CA LYS A 66 5.69 9.77 -8.36
C LYS A 66 6.88 8.85 -8.59
N SER A 67 6.70 7.81 -9.40
CA SER A 67 7.84 7.04 -9.93
C SER A 67 8.69 8.03 -10.72
N LYS A 68 9.92 8.28 -10.25
CA LYS A 68 10.92 9.01 -11.02
C LYS A 68 11.34 8.18 -12.22
#